data_AF-A0A7S0DPL8-F1
#
_entry.id   AF-A0A7S0DPL8-F1
#
_cell.length_a   1.000
_cell.length_b   1.000
_cell.length_c   1.000
_cell.angle_alpha   90.00
_cell.angle_beta   90.00
_cell.angle_gamma   90.00
#
_symmetry.space_group_name_H-M   'P 1'
#
loop_
_entity.id
_entity.type
_entity.pdbx_description
1 polymer ?
#
loop_
_entity_poly.entity_id
_entity_poly.type
_entity_poly.pdbx_seq_one_letter_code
_entity_poly.pdbx_strand_id
1 'polypeptide(L)'
;TSTTRTIPIDPIFDIQKTTASQYKTHDPLKIKFSFVNDRFLTPWLTITDGRGHYIHNIYFTFLYSGHHIKRVKVDTDYHPRENLKVPPKHINLIYHWEAEVDTDNQLGFTALIIFTSIGGWIASVLSVASYENLKNVKNPTSYRQG
;
A
#
# COMPACT_ATOMS: atom_id res chain seq x y z
N THR A 1 -6.48 12.00 0.45
CA THR A 1 -7.27 13.01 -0.29
C THR A 1 -7.99 12.32 -1.43
N SER A 2 -9.31 12.46 -1.56
CA SER A 2 -10.07 11.84 -2.65
C SER A 2 -10.27 12.85 -3.78
N THR A 3 -9.93 12.46 -5.01
CA THR A 3 -10.12 13.31 -6.19
C THR A 3 -10.95 12.53 -7.21
N THR A 4 -12.12 13.06 -7.55
CA THR A 4 -13.01 12.48 -8.56
C THR A 4 -12.72 13.15 -9.90
N ARG A 5 -12.42 12.35 -10.93
CA ARG A 5 -12.26 12.86 -12.30
C ARG A 5 -13.20 12.10 -13.22
N THR A 6 -14.20 12.80 -13.75
CA THR A 6 -15.08 12.27 -14.79
C THR A 6 -14.35 12.37 -16.12
N ILE A 7 -14.08 11.22 -16.74
CA ILE A 7 -13.40 11.17 -18.03
C ILE A 7 -14.47 10.97 -19.11
N PRO A 8 -14.62 11.91 -20.07
CA PRO A 8 -15.42 11.63 -21.26
C PRO A 8 -14.76 10.49 -22.02
N ILE A 9 -15.56 9.57 -22.57
CA ILE A 9 -15.04 8.45 -23.37
C ILE A 9 -14.64 9.02 -24.75
N ASP A 10 -13.57 9.83 -24.79
CA ASP A 10 -12.94 10.40 -25.97
C ASP A 10 -11.51 9.84 -26.15
N PRO A 11 -11.01 9.72 -27.39
CA PRO A 11 -10.17 8.59 -27.82
C PRO A 11 -8.65 8.73 -27.56
N ILE A 12 -8.24 9.36 -26.45
CA ILE A 12 -6.82 9.61 -26.14
C ILE A 12 -6.26 8.67 -25.06
N PHE A 13 -7.10 7.79 -24.50
CA PHE A 13 -6.62 6.56 -23.89
C PHE A 13 -6.55 5.48 -24.98
N ASP A 14 -5.47 4.71 -25.01
CA ASP A 14 -5.32 3.51 -25.86
C ASP A 14 -6.25 2.37 -25.37
N ILE A 15 -7.53 2.70 -25.20
CA ILE A 15 -8.62 1.78 -25.45
C ILE A 15 -8.50 1.56 -26.94
N GLN A 16 -8.11 0.36 -27.38
CA GLN A 16 -8.13 0.02 -28.80
C GLN A 16 -9.43 0.55 -29.39
N LYS A 17 -9.27 1.59 -30.22
CA LYS A 17 -10.31 2.52 -30.63
C LYS A 17 -11.26 1.80 -31.57
N THR A 18 -12.12 0.97 -31.00
CA THR A 18 -13.30 0.49 -31.68
C THR A 18 -14.35 1.56 -31.45
N THR A 19 -14.68 2.24 -32.53
CA THR A 19 -15.62 3.36 -32.61
C THR A 19 -16.84 3.14 -31.72
N ALA A 20 -17.08 4.03 -30.75
CA ALA A 20 -18.18 3.95 -29.78
C ALA A 20 -19.59 3.88 -30.43
N SER A 21 -19.69 4.15 -31.73
CA SER A 21 -20.94 4.14 -32.50
C SER A 21 -21.42 2.73 -32.95
N GLN A 22 -20.65 1.66 -32.74
CA GLN A 22 -21.00 0.32 -33.28
C GLN A 22 -20.91 -0.83 -32.27
N TYR A 23 -20.83 -0.56 -30.97
CA TYR A 23 -20.86 -1.63 -29.98
C TYR A 23 -22.25 -2.24 -29.88
N LYS A 24 -22.41 -3.46 -30.42
CA LYS A 24 -23.55 -4.32 -30.12
C LYS A 24 -23.42 -4.75 -28.67
N THR A 25 -24.40 -4.42 -27.85
CA THR A 25 -24.50 -4.67 -26.40
C THR A 25 -24.48 -6.15 -25.97
N HIS A 26 -24.25 -7.07 -26.90
CA HIS A 26 -24.16 -8.51 -26.64
C HIS A 26 -22.74 -8.99 -26.33
N ASP A 27 -21.71 -8.21 -26.68
CA ASP A 27 -20.32 -8.63 -26.47
C ASP A 27 -19.75 -8.03 -25.17
N PRO A 28 -19.09 -8.85 -24.31
CA PRO A 28 -18.53 -8.35 -23.07
C PRO A 28 -17.30 -7.48 -23.34
N LEU A 29 -17.38 -6.21 -22.93
CA LEU A 29 -16.28 -5.27 -23.05
C LEU A 29 -15.43 -5.28 -21.78
N LYS A 30 -14.11 -5.39 -21.94
CA LYS A 30 -13.14 -5.42 -20.83
C LYS A 30 -12.13 -4.30 -20.97
N ILE A 31 -11.77 -3.67 -19.86
CA ILE A 31 -10.67 -2.70 -19.76
C ILE A 31 -9.60 -3.26 -18.84
N LYS A 32 -8.35 -2.94 -19.14
CA LYS A 32 -7.21 -3.15 -18.25
C LYS A 32 -6.49 -1.82 -18.06
N PHE A 33 -6.03 -1.57 -16.84
CA PHE A 33 -5.21 -0.41 -16.52
C PHE A 33 -3.80 -0.87 -16.15
N SER A 34 -2.83 -0.03 -16.52
CA SER A 34 -1.43 -0.20 -16.17
C SER A 34 -0.93 1.07 -15.50
N PHE A 35 -0.24 0.92 -14.38
CA PHE A 35 0.35 2.03 -13.63
C PHE A 35 1.85 1.81 -13.44
N VAL A 36 2.60 2.92 -13.45
CA VAL A 36 4.04 2.98 -13.18
C VAL A 36 4.86 2.08 -14.12
N ASN A 37 4.75 2.31 -15.43
CA ASN A 37 5.43 1.54 -16.48
C ASN A 37 5.19 0.03 -16.34
N ASP A 38 3.93 -0.41 -16.30
CA ASP A 38 3.54 -1.83 -16.20
C ASP A 38 3.91 -2.56 -14.90
N ARG A 39 4.43 -1.86 -13.87
CA ARG A 39 4.69 -2.49 -12.57
C ARG A 39 3.42 -2.87 -11.82
N PHE A 40 2.34 -2.12 -12.01
CA PHE A 40 1.05 -2.40 -11.39
C PHE A 40 -0.01 -2.57 -12.47
N LEU A 41 -0.28 -3.84 -12.79
CA LEU A 41 -1.31 -4.22 -13.75
C LEU A 41 -2.58 -4.55 -12.98
N THR A 42 -3.69 -3.90 -13.37
CA THR A 42 -4.99 -4.26 -12.82
C THR A 42 -5.48 -5.56 -13.44
N PRO A 43 -6.31 -6.34 -12.74
CA PRO A 43 -7.09 -7.38 -13.40
C PRO A 43 -7.99 -6.76 -14.48
N TRP A 44 -8.46 -7.61 -15.40
CA TRP A 44 -9.45 -7.22 -16.40
C TRP A 44 -10.74 -6.80 -15.71
N LEU A 45 -11.20 -5.59 -15.98
CA LEU A 45 -12.47 -5.05 -15.50
C LEU A 45 -13.52 -5.15 -16.60
N THR A 46 -14.65 -5.78 -16.32
CA THR A 46 -15.74 -5.93 -17.29
C THR A 46 -16.62 -4.68 -17.24
N ILE A 47 -16.66 -3.90 -18.33
CA ILE A 47 -17.55 -2.73 -18.45
C ILE A 47 -19.00 -3.21 -18.60
N THR A 48 -19.21 -4.22 -19.44
CA THR A 48 -20.53 -4.81 -19.67
C THR A 48 -20.43 -6.32 -19.74
N ASP A 49 -21.39 -7.01 -19.12
CA ASP A 49 -21.47 -8.47 -19.07
C ASP A 49 -22.26 -9.08 -20.23
N GLY A 50 -22.71 -8.26 -21.18
CA GLY A 50 -23.57 -8.68 -22.30
C GLY A 50 -25.03 -8.96 -21.90
N ARG A 51 -25.38 -8.79 -20.62
CA ARG A 51 -26.74 -8.97 -20.06
C ARG A 51 -27.37 -7.66 -19.62
N GLY A 52 -26.79 -6.54 -20.03
CA GLY A 52 -27.26 -5.19 -19.70
C GLY A 52 -26.76 -4.66 -18.37
N HIS A 53 -25.85 -5.35 -17.68
CA HIS A 53 -25.15 -4.77 -16.54
C HIS A 53 -24.00 -3.90 -17.04
N TYR A 54 -23.92 -2.69 -16.49
CA TYR A 54 -22.87 -1.73 -16.82
C TYR A 54 -22.16 -1.25 -15.57
N ILE A 55 -20.85 -1.12 -15.66
CA ILE A 55 -20.04 -0.51 -14.61
C ILE A 55 -20.39 0.96 -14.46
N HIS A 56 -20.49 1.43 -13.21
CA HIS A 56 -20.80 2.81 -12.89
C HIS A 56 -19.56 3.56 -12.44
N ASN A 57 -18.90 3.05 -11.39
CA ASN A 57 -17.72 3.64 -10.80
C ASN A 57 -16.58 2.63 -10.73
N ILE A 58 -15.37 3.06 -11.05
CA ILE A 58 -14.14 2.33 -10.81
C ILE A 58 -13.35 3.10 -9.75
N TYR A 59 -13.06 2.43 -8.65
CA TYR A 59 -12.30 2.97 -7.54
C TYR A 59 -10.88 2.43 -7.58
N PHE A 60 -9.91 3.32 -7.59
CA PHE A 60 -8.50 3.01 -7.47
C PHE A 60 -7.97 3.54 -6.15
N THR A 61 -7.45 2.66 -5.31
CA THR A 61 -6.75 3.05 -4.09
C THR A 61 -5.27 2.79 -4.27
N PHE A 62 -4.49 3.87 -4.32
CA PHE A 62 -3.04 3.83 -4.37
C PHE A 62 -2.48 3.93 -2.96
N LEU A 63 -1.82 2.87 -2.52
CA LEU A 63 -1.04 2.86 -1.30
C LEU A 63 0.40 3.25 -1.63
N TYR A 64 0.90 4.27 -0.97
CA TYR A 64 2.25 4.79 -1.18
C TYR A 64 3.00 4.95 0.13
N SER A 65 4.32 4.75 0.09
CA SER A 65 5.26 5.09 1.16
C SER A 65 6.41 5.89 0.55
N GLY A 66 6.66 7.09 1.10
CA GLY A 66 7.60 8.06 0.53
C GLY A 66 7.25 8.45 -0.91
N HIS A 67 8.17 8.20 -1.84
CA HIS A 67 8.01 8.50 -3.28
C HIS A 67 7.63 7.27 -4.11
N HIS A 68 7.25 6.16 -3.48
CA HIS A 68 6.99 4.90 -4.15
C HIS A 68 5.56 4.42 -3.91
N ILE A 69 4.89 4.01 -4.98
CA ILE A 69 3.63 3.25 -4.90
C ILE A 69 3.98 1.83 -4.50
N LYS A 70 3.33 1.33 -3.45
CA LYS A 70 3.49 -0.02 -2.90
C LYS A 70 2.44 -0.96 -3.45
N ARG A 71 1.19 -0.51 -3.52
CA ARG A 71 0.06 -1.33 -3.95
C ARG A 71 -1.00 -0.48 -4.64
N VAL A 72 -1.65 -1.06 -5.64
CA VAL A 72 -2.85 -0.51 -6.28
C VAL A 72 -3.99 -1.48 -6.02
N LYS A 73 -5.01 -1.04 -5.29
CA LYS A 73 -6.26 -1.77 -5.13
C LYS A 73 -7.28 -1.22 -6.10
N VAL A 74 -8.05 -2.12 -6.70
CA VAL A 74 -9.12 -1.77 -7.64
C VAL A 74 -10.41 -2.37 -7.14
N ASP A 75 -11.42 -1.52 -6.98
CA ASP A 75 -12.78 -1.91 -6.65
C ASP A 75 -13.72 -1.36 -7.74
N THR A 76 -14.81 -2.07 -8.03
CA THR A 76 -15.77 -1.68 -9.07
C THR A 76 -17.18 -1.72 -8.55
N ASP A 77 -17.96 -0.71 -8.92
CA ASP A 77 -19.37 -0.59 -8.61
C ASP A 77 -20.19 -0.60 -9.89
N TYR A 78 -21.29 -1.34 -9.89
CA TYR A 78 -22.15 -1.55 -11.06
C TYR A 78 -23.50 -0.89 -10.84
N HIS A 79 -24.12 -0.44 -11.93
CA HIS A 79 -25.45 0.14 -11.85
C HIS A 79 -26.47 -0.83 -11.23
N PRO A 80 -27.35 -0.34 -10.33
CA PRO A 80 -28.45 -1.15 -9.80
C PRO A 80 -29.37 -1.60 -10.94
N ARG A 81 -29.95 -2.80 -10.78
CA ARG A 81 -30.76 -3.49 -11.82
C ARG A 81 -31.93 -2.69 -12.39
N GLU A 82 -32.34 -1.62 -11.73
CA GLU A 82 -33.51 -0.85 -12.13
C GLU A 82 -33.22 0.13 -13.29
N ASN A 83 -31.94 0.45 -13.55
CA ASN A 83 -31.50 1.40 -14.58
C ASN A 83 -30.85 0.76 -15.82
N LEU A 84 -30.99 -0.56 -16.03
CA LEU A 84 -30.23 -1.35 -17.02
C LEU A 84 -30.52 -1.04 -18.51
N LYS A 85 -31.54 -0.23 -18.82
CA LYS A 85 -32.02 -0.07 -20.20
C LYS A 85 -31.20 0.93 -21.03
N VAL A 86 -30.44 1.82 -20.39
CA VAL A 86 -29.69 2.86 -21.10
C VAL A 86 -28.19 2.64 -20.86
N PRO A 87 -27.39 2.39 -21.92
CA PRO A 87 -25.95 2.28 -21.77
C PRO A 87 -25.38 3.60 -21.24
N PRO A 88 -24.51 3.55 -20.21
CA PRO A 88 -23.94 4.77 -19.65
C PRO A 88 -23.01 5.43 -20.67
N LYS A 89 -23.16 6.75 -20.84
CA LYS A 89 -22.30 7.55 -21.73
C LYS A 89 -20.91 7.79 -21.14
N HIS A 90 -20.75 7.63 -19.83
CA HIS A 90 -19.54 7.94 -19.10
C HIS A 90 -19.33 6.92 -17.97
N ILE A 91 -18.08 6.65 -17.63
CA ILE A 91 -17.69 5.84 -16.47
C ILE A 91 -16.92 6.76 -15.53
N ASN A 92 -17.24 6.73 -14.24
CA ASN A 92 -16.52 7.55 -13.27
C ASN A 92 -15.28 6.80 -12.79
N LEU A 93 -14.13 7.47 -12.83
CA LEU A 93 -12.90 6.97 -12.24
C LEU A 93 -12.62 7.79 -10.97
N ILE A 94 -12.57 7.09 -9.85
CA ILE A 94 -12.37 7.69 -8.54
C ILE A 94 -11.02 7.19 -8.03
N TYR A 95 -10.13 8.14 -7.72
CA TYR A 95 -8.79 7.83 -7.26
C TYR A 95 -8.63 8.28 -5.80
N HIS A 96 -8.13 7.37 -4.97
CA HIS A 96 -7.81 7.62 -3.58
C HIS A 96 -6.33 7.33 -3.33
N TRP A 97 -5.67 8.25 -2.63
CA TRP A 97 -4.27 8.10 -2.22
C TRP A 97 -4.21 7.91 -0.71
N GLU A 98 -3.65 6.78 -0.31
CA GLU A 98 -3.50 6.37 1.08
C GLU A 98 -2.01 6.21 1.40
N ALA A 99 -1.54 6.96 2.39
CA ALA A 99 -0.17 6.85 2.86
C ALA A 99 -0.07 5.62 3.76
N GLU A 100 0.80 4.68 3.41
CA GLU A 100 1.16 3.58 4.30
C GLU A 100 2.25 4.08 5.24
N VAL A 101 1.89 4.25 6.51
CA VAL A 101 2.87 4.51 7.56
C VAL A 101 3.50 3.18 7.91
N ASP A 102 4.79 3.01 7.61
CA ASP A 102 5.60 1.83 7.90
C ASP A 102 5.73 1.60 9.43
N THR A 103 4.63 1.20 10.06
CA THR A 103 4.48 1.09 11.52
C THR A 103 5.33 -0.05 12.07
N ASP A 104 5.46 -1.14 11.30
CA ASP A 104 6.23 -2.32 11.68
C ASP A 104 7.74 -2.05 11.77
N ASN A 105 8.27 -1.25 10.84
CA ASN A 105 9.69 -0.88 10.84
C ASN A 105 10.03 0.03 12.04
N GLN A 106 9.13 0.95 12.38
CA GLN A 106 9.32 1.85 13.50
C GLN A 106 9.28 1.12 14.85
N LEU A 107 8.37 0.14 15.00
CA LEU A 107 8.30 -0.70 16.19
C LEU A 107 9.53 -1.59 16.36
N GLY A 108 9.96 -2.27 15.28
CA GLY A 108 11.16 -3.11 15.30
C GLY A 108 12.42 -2.32 15.68
N PHE A 109 12.59 -1.13 15.10
CA PHE A 109 13.72 -0.26 15.40
C PHE A 109 13.68 0.27 16.84
N THR A 110 12.50 0.66 17.33
CA THR A 110 12.32 1.14 18.71
C THR A 110 12.63 0.03 19.72
N ALA A 111 12.13 -1.18 19.48
CA ALA A 111 12.42 -2.33 20.34
C ALA A 111 13.92 -2.63 20.37
N LEU A 112 14.59 -2.63 19.22
CA LEU A 112 16.04 -2.84 19.12
C LEU A 112 16.81 -1.86 20.02
N ILE A 113 16.50 -0.56 19.93
CA ILE A 113 17.15 0.50 20.72
C ILE A 113 16.98 0.25 22.23
N ILE A 114 15.77 -0.10 22.66
CA ILE A 114 15.47 -0.36 24.07
C ILE A 114 16.30 -1.56 24.58
N PHE A 115 16.30 -2.67 23.85
CA PHE A 115 17.07 -3.87 24.24
C PHE A 115 18.57 -3.60 24.27
N THR A 116 19.14 -2.90 23.28
CA THR A 116 20.57 -2.58 23.27
C THR A 116 20.95 -1.62 24.40
N SER A 117 20.06 -0.69 24.75
CA SER A 117 20.30 0.26 25.84
C SER A 117 20.35 -0.47 27.18
N ILE A 118 19.36 -1.32 27.47
CA ILE A 118 19.30 -2.09 28.72
C ILE A 118 20.49 -3.07 28.81
N GLY A 119 20.77 -3.81 27.72
CA GLY A 119 21.89 -4.74 27.66
C GLY A 119 23.23 -4.03 27.88
N GLY A 120 23.43 -2.85 27.29
CA GLY A 120 24.62 -2.04 27.48
C GLY A 120 24.81 -1.57 28.92
N TRP A 121 23.73 -1.14 29.58
CA TRP A 121 23.77 -0.78 31.00
C TRP A 121 24.18 -1.96 31.90
N ILE A 122 23.58 -3.14 31.69
CA ILE A 122 23.91 -4.34 32.46
C ILE A 122 25.36 -4.75 32.23
N ALA A 123 25.81 -4.80 30.98
CA ALA A 123 27.18 -5.16 30.64
C ALA A 123 28.21 -4.20 31.25
N SER A 124 27.89 -2.90 31.29
CA SER A 124 28.73 -1.88 31.93
C SER A 124 28.88 -2.13 33.43
N VAL A 125 27.76 -2.36 34.15
CA VAL A 125 27.79 -2.66 35.60
C VAL A 125 28.58 -3.93 35.90
N LEU A 126 28.36 -4.99 35.13
CA LEU A 126 29.09 -6.25 35.30
C LEU A 126 30.60 -6.09 35.03
N SER A 127 30.97 -5.26 34.05
CA SER A 127 32.37 -4.98 33.73
C SER A 127 33.08 -4.25 34.86
N VAL A 128 32.43 -3.24 35.46
CA VAL A 128 32.97 -2.52 36.63
C VAL A 128 33.11 -3.44 37.83
N ALA A 129 32.08 -4.22 38.15
CA ALA A 129 32.13 -5.19 39.26
C ALA A 129 33.24 -6.24 39.07
N SER A 130 33.40 -6.73 37.83
CA SER A 130 34.47 -7.68 37.50
C SER A 130 35.86 -7.05 37.63
N TYR A 131 36.01 -5.79 37.22
CA TYR A 131 37.25 -5.03 37.36
C TYR A 131 37.63 -4.83 38.83
N GLU A 132 36.69 -4.46 39.70
CA GLU A 132 36.94 -4.31 41.14
C GLU A 132 37.33 -5.62 41.81
N ASN A 133 36.65 -6.72 41.48
CA ASN A 133 37.02 -8.05 41.98
C ASN A 133 38.45 -8.44 41.58
N LEU A 134 38.84 -8.20 40.32
CA LEU A 134 40.20 -8.46 39.85
C LEU A 134 41.24 -7.59 40.56
N LYS A 135 40.90 -6.32 40.83
CA LYS A 135 41.77 -5.40 41.59
C LYS A 135 41.98 -5.89 43.03
N ASN A 136 40.92 -6.35 43.69
CA ASN A 136 40.97 -6.87 45.06
C ASN A 136 41.79 -8.18 45.16
N VAL A 137 41.70 -9.06 44.15
CA VAL A 137 42.52 -10.28 44.08
C VAL A 137 44.01 -9.97 43.89
N LYS A 138 44.36 -8.94 43.10
CA LYS A 138 45.76 -8.55 42.85
C LYS A 138 46.41 -7.81 44.02
N ASN A 139 45.62 -7.12 44.87
CA ASN A 139 46.12 -6.38 46.03
C ASN A 139 45.48 -6.88 47.35
N PRO A 140 45.86 -8.07 47.86
CA PRO A 140 45.24 -8.65 49.06
C PRO A 140 45.59 -7.95 50.40
N THR A 141 46.29 -6.81 50.39
CA THR A 141 47.02 -6.28 51.56
C THR A 141 46.33 -5.17 52.35
N SER A 142 45.05 -5.32 52.72
CA SER A 142 44.46 -4.42 53.73
C SER A 142 43.53 -5.06 54.76
N TYR A 143 43.33 -6.39 54.76
CA TYR A 143 42.48 -7.07 55.75
C TYR A 143 43.22 -7.65 56.96
N ARG A 144 44.47 -7.23 57.19
CA ARG A 144 45.30 -7.75 58.28
C ARG A 144 46.06 -6.65 59.00
N GLN A 145 45.36 -5.69 59.60
CA GLN A 145 45.88 -4.96 60.77
C GLN A 145 44.73 -4.57 61.70
N GLY A 146 44.79 -5.08 62.94
CA GLY A 146 44.21 -4.47 64.15
C GLY A 146 42.72 -4.67 64.38
#